data_AF-A0A9D8Q4C0-F1
#
_entry.id   AF-A0A9D8Q4C0-F1
#
_cell.length_a   1.000
_cell.length_b   1.000
_cell.length_c   1.000
_cell.angle_alpha   90.00
_cell.angle_beta   90.00
_cell.angle_gamma   90.00
#
_symmetry.space_group_name_H-M   'P 1'
#
loop_
_entity.id
_entity.type
_entity.pdbx_description
1 polymer ?
#
loop_
_entity_poly.entity_id
_entity_poly.type
_entity_poly.pdbx_seq_one_letter_code
_entity_poly.pdbx_strand_id
1 'polypeptide(L)' 'MADMLAFVHVSKTAGTTITGILRRNFSRHHLDTRVIQDKPAITAAQLKRAQWIYPRIRSIAGHAVRT' A
#
# COMPACT_ATOMS: atom_id res chain seq x y z
N MET A 1 -2.47 -18.73 -6.20
CA MET A 1 -2.20 -17.28 -6.27
C MET A 1 -2.50 -16.72 -4.90
N ALA A 2 -1.56 -15.97 -4.29
CA ALA A 2 -1.83 -15.35 -3.00
C ALA A 2 -2.50 -13.99 -3.26
N ASP A 3 -3.69 -13.79 -2.70
CA ASP A 3 -4.38 -12.50 -2.79
C ASP A 3 -3.57 -11.38 -2.14
N MET A 4 -3.55 -10.21 -2.77
CA MET A 4 -2.86 -9.02 -2.28
C MET A 4 -3.86 -8.12 -1.56
N LEU A 5 -3.56 -7.75 -0.31
CA LEU A 5 -4.44 -6.92 0.50
C LEU A 5 -4.22 -5.44 0.19
N ALA A 6 -5.23 -4.76 -0.36
CA ALA A 6 -5.21 -3.32 -0.60
C ALA A 6 -6.06 -2.59 0.44
N PHE A 7 -5.43 -1.70 1.21
CA PHE A 7 -6.11 -0.84 2.17
C PHE A 7 -6.14 0.61 1.65
N VAL A 8 -7.36 1.11 1.42
CA VAL A 8 -7.58 2.51 1.04
C VAL A 8 -7.78 3.33 2.31
N HIS A 9 -6.84 4.25 2.57
CA HIS A 9 -6.86 5.16 3.69
C HIS A 9 -7.88 6.27 3.45
N VAL A 10 -8.95 6.26 4.24
CA VAL A 10 -9.89 7.38 4.35
C VAL A 10 -9.50 8.21 5.59
N SER A 11 -9.46 9.53 5.45
CA SER A 11 -9.11 10.41 6.57
C SER A 11 -10.07 10.19 7.74
N LYS A 12 -9.53 10.21 8.97
CA LYS A 12 -10.24 9.99 10.25
C LYS A 12 -10.74 8.57 10.53
N THR A 13 -10.36 7.55 9.75
CA THR A 13 -10.78 6.14 9.99
C THR A 13 -9.63 5.27 10.53
N ALA A 14 -8.93 5.72 11.56
CA ALA A 14 -7.83 4.98 12.21
C ALA A 14 -6.71 4.50 11.25
N GLY A 15 -6.49 5.22 10.14
CA GLY A 15 -5.55 4.77 9.12
C GLY A 15 -4.13 4.54 9.63
N THR A 16 -3.67 5.35 10.60
CA THR A 16 -2.32 5.20 11.17
C THR A 16 -2.20 3.89 11.95
N THR A 17 -3.26 3.52 12.67
CA THR A 17 -3.34 2.24 13.38
C THR A 17 -3.30 1.08 12.40
N ILE A 18 -4.14 1.11 11.36
CA ILE A 18 -4.20 0.03 10.35
C ILE A 18 -2.87 -0.07 9.60
N THR A 19 -2.29 1.05 9.16
CA THR A 19 -0.95 1.06 8.56
C THR A 19 0.10 0.46 9.49
N GLY A 20 0.06 0.76 10.79
CA GLY A 20 0.94 0.15 11.79
C GLY A 20 0.80 -1.36 11.87
N ILE A 21 -0.44 -1.86 11.86
CA ILE A 21 -0.73 -3.31 11.83
C ILE A 21 -0.18 -3.94 10.54
N LEU A 22 -0.44 -3.33 9.38
CA LEU A 22 0.01 -3.86 8.10
C LEU A 22 1.54 -3.87 7.98
N ARG A 23 2.22 -2.81 8.43
CA ARG A 23 3.69 -2.74 8.49
C ARG A 23 4.27 -3.86 9.35
N ARG A 24 3.68 -4.16 10.52
CA ARG A 24 4.18 -5.21 11.42
C ARG A 24 3.93 -6.63 10.88
N ASN A 25 2.80 -6.86 10.20
CA ASN A 25 2.43 -8.18 9.70
C ASN A 25 3.06 -8.52 8.34
N PHE A 26 3.23 -7.53 7.47
CA PHE A 26 3.73 -7.75 6.11
C PHE A 26 5.18 -7.28 5.91
N SER A 27 5.70 -6.39 6.76
CA SER A 27 7.11 -5.95 6.80
C SER A 27 7.65 -5.65 5.40
N ARG A 28 8.71 -6.35 4.95
CA ARG A 28 9.33 -6.20 3.62
C ARG A 28 8.39 -6.45 2.43
N HIS A 29 7.21 -7.02 2.67
CA HIS A 29 6.15 -7.29 1.69
C HIS A 29 5.00 -6.26 1.76
N HIS A 30 5.15 -5.19 2.54
CA HIS A 30 4.20 -4.08 2.63
C HIS A 30 4.67 -2.87 1.83
N LEU A 31 3.80 -2.34 0.98
CA LEU A 31 4.01 -1.07 0.28
C LEU A 31 3.16 0.01 0.95
N ASP A 32 3.82 0.96 1.61
CA ASP A 32 3.15 2.11 2.22
C ASP A 32 3.27 3.33 1.31
N THR A 33 2.16 3.78 0.75
CA THR A 33 2.13 4.94 -0.14
C THR A 33 2.02 6.26 0.62
N ARG A 34 1.96 6.26 1.96
CA ARG A 34 1.96 7.50 2.77
C ARG A 34 3.23 8.33 2.62
N VAL A 35 4.35 7.71 2.22
CA VAL A 35 5.57 8.45 1.86
C VAL A 35 5.33 9.37 0.66
N ILE A 36 4.25 9.12 -0.09
CA ILE A 36 3.81 9.87 -1.25
C ILE A 36 2.49 10.60 -0.92
N GLN A 37 2.46 11.34 0.19
CA GLN A 37 1.33 12.24 0.52
C GLN A 37 1.15 13.30 -0.59
N ASP A 38 -0.11 13.65 -0.87
CA ASP A 38 -0.57 14.60 -1.91
C ASP A 38 -0.42 14.21 -3.39
N LYS A 39 -0.09 12.96 -3.71
CA LYS A 39 -0.08 12.49 -5.11
C LYS A 39 -1.35 11.75 -5.51
N PRO A 40 -1.73 11.81 -6.80
CA PRO A 40 -2.84 11.02 -7.35
C PRO A 40 -2.67 9.53 -7.04
N ALA A 41 -3.80 8.80 -7.09
CA ALA A 41 -3.85 7.35 -6.87
C ALA A 41 -2.70 6.63 -7.56
N ILE A 42 -2.11 5.62 -6.89
CA ILE A 42 -1.09 4.79 -7.54
C ILE A 42 -1.71 4.17 -8.79
N THR A 43 -1.04 4.39 -9.91
CA THR A 43 -1.39 3.78 -11.20
C THR A 43 -0.85 2.36 -11.29
N ALA A 44 -1.46 1.52 -12.13
CA ALA A 44 -0.98 0.16 -12.40
C ALA A 44 0.50 0.12 -12.83
N ALA A 45 0.97 1.11 -13.60
CA ALA A 45 2.38 1.21 -14.02
C ALA A 45 3.33 1.48 -12.85
N GLN A 46 2.93 2.35 -11.92
CA GLN A 46 3.70 2.61 -10.69
C GLN A 46 3.73 1.39 -9.78
N LEU A 47 2.61 0.68 -9.65
CA LEU A 47 2.55 -0.58 -8.90
C LEU A 47 3.48 -1.63 -9.51
N LYS A 48 3.45 -1.79 -10.84
CA LYS A 48 4.34 -2.73 -11.54
C LYS A 48 5.80 -2.39 -11.30
N ARG A 49 6.18 -1.10 -11.33
CA ARG A 49 7.55 -0.66 -10.97
C ARG A 49 7.88 -0.91 -9.49
N ALA A 50 6.93 -0.69 -8.58
CA ALA A 50 7.13 -0.96 -7.17
C ALA A 50 7.37 -2.45 -6.90
N GLN A 51 6.72 -3.35 -7.66
CA GLN A 51 6.96 -4.79 -7.59
C GLN A 51 8.38 -5.21 -8.01
N TRP A 52 9.07 -4.41 -8.83
CA TRP A 52 10.48 -4.65 -9.16
C TRP A 52 11.41 -4.33 -7.99
N ILE A 53 11.07 -3.31 -7.19
CA ILE A 53 11.88 -2.88 -6.03
C ILE A 53 11.52 -3.72 -4.79
N TYR A 54 10.24 -4.08 -4.66
CA TYR A 54 9.69 -4.90 -3.59
C TYR A 54 9.19 -6.23 -4.18
N PRO A 55 10.09 -7.19 -4.44
CA PRO A 55 9.66 -8.49 -4.93
C PRO A 55 8.75 -9.15 -3.88
N ARG A 56 7.53 -9.52 -4.29
CA ARG A 56 6.47 -10.17 -3.48
C ARG A 56 5.68 -9.24 -2.53
N ILE A 57 5.23 -8.08 -3.00
CA ILE A 57 4.23 -7.29 -2.27
C ILE A 57 3.00 -8.16 -1.96
N ARG A 58 2.58 -8.15 -0.69
CA ARG A 58 1.38 -8.83 -0.19
C ARG A 58 0.35 -7.87 0.41
N SER A 59 0.76 -6.63 0.70
CA SER A 59 -0.11 -5.62 1.26
C SER A 59 0.26 -4.22 0.76
N ILE A 60 -0.74 -3.39 0.47
CA ILE A 60 -0.60 -1.99 0.08
C ILE A 60 -1.49 -1.12 0.97
N ALA A 61 -0.99 0.01 1.45
CA ALA A 61 -1.79 1.02 2.16
C ALA A 61 -1.61 2.41 1.55
N GLY A 62 -2.70 3.10 1.19
CA GLY A 62 -2.62 4.40 0.50
C GLY A 62 -3.94 5.15 0.36
N HIS A 63 -3.91 6.44 0.02
CA HIS A 63 -5.11 7.29 -0.09
C HIS A 63 -6.03 6.93 -1.26
N ALA A 64 -5.48 6.37 -2.34
CA ALA A 64 -6.26 5.87 -3.46
C ALA A 64 -5.47 4.79 -4.21
N VAL A 65 -6.09 3.62 -4.40
CA VAL A 65 -5.57 2.54 -5.23
C VAL A 65 -6.50 2.43 -6.44
N ARG A 66 -5.97 2.68 -7.65
CA ARG A 66 -6.67 2.36 -8.91
C ARG A 66 -5.94 1.18 -9.55
N THR A 67 -6.57 0.02 -9.51
CA THR A 67 -6.16 -1.19 -10.24
C THR A 67 -6.47 -1.05 -11.71
#